data_AF-A0A7K0EJ52-F1
#
_entry.id   AF-A0A7K0EJ52-F1
#
_cell.length_a   1.000
_cell.length_b   1.000
_cell.length_c   1.000
_cell.angle_alpha   90.00
_cell.angle_beta   90.00
_cell.angle_gamma   90.00
#
_symmetry.space_group_name_H-M   'P 1'
#
loop_
_entity.id
_entity.type
_entity.pdbx_description
1 polymer ?
#
loop_
_entity_poly.entity_id
_entity_poly.type
_entity_poly.pdbx_seq_one_letter_code
_entity_poly.pdbx_strand_id
1 'polypeptide(L)'
;MVNVFEIKGTDAPLRLLFSTYAVRRFTKLMNCAPTVSGIFPLFDGETMLDAMVAMLQAGLETSSAERKQAFTMTEYEVCSLLDGLTEEEGQQITYAFMGSVLGRPASEMPDFLLEIRKKTAELTAGPQPEDAGNPEPLPAS
;
A
#
# COMPACT_ATOMS: atom_id res chain seq x y z
N MET A 1 10.60 12.27 -4.60
CA MET A 1 10.72 12.39 -3.13
C MET A 1 11.11 11.01 -2.61
N VAL A 2 11.95 10.93 -1.57
CA VAL A 2 12.33 9.65 -0.94
C VAL A 2 11.86 9.70 0.50
N ASN A 3 10.90 8.85 0.86
CA ASN A 3 10.54 8.64 2.26
C ASN A 3 11.47 7.58 2.86
N VAL A 4 11.84 7.84 4.12
CA VAL A 4 12.75 7.02 4.91
C VAL A 4 11.98 6.53 6.12
N PHE A 5 12.04 5.24 6.40
CA PHE A 5 11.52 4.67 7.64
C PHE A 5 12.61 3.88 8.34
N GLU A 6 12.67 3.93 9.66
CA GLU A 6 13.63 3.18 10.46
C GLU A 6 12.87 2.20 11.36
N ILE A 7 13.15 0.91 11.19
CA ILE A 7 12.68 -0.15 12.07
C ILE A 7 13.62 -0.18 13.28
N LYS A 8 13.10 0.15 14.46
CA LYS A 8 13.88 0.32 15.68
C LYS A 8 14.01 -0.95 16.53
N GLY A 9 13.26 -2.00 16.19
CA GLY A 9 13.21 -3.28 16.92
C GLY A 9 14.30 -4.30 16.57
N THR A 10 15.32 -3.93 15.80
CA THR A 10 16.38 -4.83 15.35
C THR A 10 17.73 -4.51 16.03
N ASP A 11 18.61 -5.50 16.16
CA ASP A 11 19.96 -5.35 16.78
C ASP A 11 20.79 -4.19 16.17
N ALA A 12 20.55 -3.90 14.90
CA ALA A 12 20.96 -2.66 14.24
C ALA A 12 19.74 -2.05 13.53
N PRO A 13 19.44 -0.75 13.69
CA PRO A 13 18.27 -0.13 13.06
C PRO A 13 18.27 -0.33 11.55
N LEU A 14 17.24 -1.00 11.04
CA LEU A 14 17.06 -1.20 9.60
C LEU A 14 16.39 0.02 8.99
N ARG A 15 16.99 0.54 7.92
CA ARG A 15 16.48 1.70 7.19
C ARG A 15 15.78 1.22 5.93
N LEU A 16 14.53 1.60 5.74
CA LEU A 16 13.76 1.43 4.50
C LEU A 16 13.84 2.72 3.67
N LEU A 17 14.20 2.58 2.40
CA LEU A 17 14.23 3.69 1.45
C LEU A 17 13.26 3.45 0.30
N PHE A 18 12.21 4.27 0.25
CA PHE A 18 11.22 4.18 -0.82
C PHE A 18 11.53 5.21 -1.90
N SER A 19 12.45 4.85 -2.80
CA SER A 19 12.81 5.65 -3.97
C SER A 19 11.97 5.29 -5.20
N THR A 20 12.14 6.03 -6.30
CA THR A 20 11.58 5.64 -7.62
C THR A 20 11.97 4.21 -8.02
N TYR A 21 13.16 3.74 -7.63
CA TYR A 21 13.58 2.36 -7.87
C TYR A 21 12.75 1.37 -7.05
N ALA A 22 12.60 1.59 -5.75
CA ALA A 22 11.79 0.74 -4.87
C ALA A 22 10.35 0.63 -5.37
N VAL A 23 9.76 1.76 -5.77
CA VAL A 23 8.40 1.80 -6.34
C VAL A 23 8.32 0.98 -7.64
N ARG A 24 9.24 1.19 -8.59
CA ARG A 24 9.26 0.41 -9.85
C ARG A 24 9.50 -1.08 -9.63
N ARG A 25 10.28 -1.43 -8.62
CA ARG A 25 10.57 -2.82 -8.25
C ARG A 25 9.33 -3.49 -7.68
N PHE A 26 8.68 -2.85 -6.70
CA PHE A 26 7.41 -3.29 -6.13
C PHE A 26 6.34 -3.47 -7.20
N THR A 27 6.13 -2.48 -8.07
CA THR A 27 5.08 -2.57 -9.09
C THR A 27 5.31 -3.68 -10.09
N LYS A 28 6.58 -3.98 -10.40
CA LYS A 28 6.94 -5.14 -11.22
C LYS A 28 6.66 -6.47 -10.50
N LEU A 29 6.96 -6.56 -9.20
CA LEU A 29 6.70 -7.77 -8.39
C LEU A 29 5.21 -8.04 -8.26
N MET A 30 4.43 -7.00 -7.98
CA MET A 30 2.98 -7.09 -7.76
C MET A 30 2.16 -6.99 -9.06
N ASN A 31 2.82 -6.89 -10.22
CA ASN A 31 2.18 -6.68 -11.52
C ASN A 31 1.11 -5.57 -11.50
N CYS A 32 1.46 -4.41 -10.94
CA CYS A 32 0.53 -3.29 -10.76
C CYS A 32 1.08 -1.98 -11.34
N ALA A 33 0.23 -0.97 -11.45
CA ALA A 33 0.64 0.37 -11.89
C ALA A 33 1.09 1.22 -10.68
N PRO A 34 2.08 2.13 -10.84
CA PRO A 34 2.51 3.07 -9.80
C PRO A 34 1.51 4.23 -9.62
N THR A 35 0.22 3.91 -9.48
CA THR A 35 -0.87 4.87 -9.34
C THR A 35 -1.71 4.52 -8.12
N VAL A 36 -2.49 5.48 -7.61
CA VAL A 36 -3.42 5.22 -6.48
C VAL A 36 -4.31 4.01 -6.80
N SER A 37 -4.94 3.99 -7.97
CA SER A 37 -5.83 2.90 -8.38
C SER A 37 -5.14 1.54 -8.57
N GLY A 38 -3.83 1.52 -8.84
CA GLY A 38 -3.06 0.28 -9.00
C GLY A 38 -2.52 -0.27 -7.67
N ILE A 39 -2.23 0.60 -6.71
CA ILE A 39 -1.57 0.22 -5.45
C ILE A 39 -2.60 0.01 -4.34
N PHE A 40 -3.63 0.86 -4.25
CA PHE A 40 -4.56 0.84 -3.13
C PHE A 40 -5.29 -0.51 -2.92
N PRO A 41 -5.77 -1.20 -3.99
CA PRO A 41 -6.41 -2.50 -3.83
C PRO A 41 -5.51 -3.58 -3.22
N LEU A 42 -4.19 -3.45 -3.35
CA LEU A 42 -3.23 -4.40 -2.79
C LEU A 42 -3.16 -4.33 -1.25
N PHE A 43 -3.57 -3.21 -0.65
CA PHE A 43 -3.53 -2.97 0.79
C PHE A 43 -4.89 -3.10 1.49
N ASP A 44 -5.94 -3.43 0.74
CA ASP A 44 -7.33 -3.53 1.25
C ASP A 44 -7.94 -4.94 0.99
N GLY A 45 -7.12 -5.90 0.56
CA GLY A 45 -7.60 -7.20 0.07
C GLY A 45 -6.72 -8.38 0.47
N GLU A 46 -7.01 -9.54 -0.13
CA GLU A 46 -6.37 -10.83 0.17
C GLU A 46 -4.85 -10.85 -0.09
N THR A 47 -4.34 -9.91 -0.89
CA THR A 47 -2.92 -9.79 -1.25
C THR A 47 -2.10 -8.91 -0.30
N MET A 48 -2.68 -8.46 0.81
CA MET A 48 -2.05 -7.49 1.70
C MET A 48 -0.70 -7.98 2.24
N LEU A 49 -0.62 -9.23 2.69
CA LEU A 49 0.61 -9.79 3.25
C LEU A 49 1.73 -9.85 2.20
N ASP A 50 1.43 -10.36 0.99
CA ASP A 50 2.38 -10.42 -0.11
C ASP A 50 2.87 -9.02 -0.52
N ALA A 51 1.95 -8.05 -0.56
CA ALA A 51 2.29 -6.66 -0.83
C ALA A 51 3.21 -6.08 0.25
N MET A 52 2.96 -6.37 1.53
CA MET A 52 3.82 -5.91 2.62
C MET A 52 5.22 -6.51 2.54
N VAL A 53 5.34 -7.81 2.28
CA VAL A 53 6.64 -8.48 2.12
C VAL A 53 7.42 -7.88 0.94
N ALA A 54 6.78 -7.74 -0.22
CA ALA A 54 7.42 -7.15 -1.41
C ALA A 54 7.82 -5.68 -1.18
N MET A 55 7.01 -4.92 -0.45
CA MET A 55 7.29 -3.53 -0.08
C MET A 55 8.52 -3.42 0.83
N LEU A 56 8.57 -4.21 1.91
CA LEU A 56 9.71 -4.23 2.84
C LEU A 56 10.99 -4.62 2.09
N GLN A 57 10.93 -5.68 1.28
CA GLN A 57 12.07 -6.15 0.50
C GLN A 57 12.59 -5.06 -0.45
N ALA A 58 11.72 -4.40 -1.22
CA ALA A 58 12.12 -3.32 -2.11
C ALA A 58 12.75 -2.12 -1.39
N GLY A 59 12.25 -1.79 -0.19
CA GLY A 59 12.78 -0.72 0.66
C GLY A 59 14.16 -1.06 1.23
N LEU A 60 14.36 -2.30 1.69
CA LEU A 60 15.65 -2.79 2.20
C LEU A 60 16.70 -2.90 1.08
N GLU A 61 16.34 -3.47 -0.08
CA GLU A 61 17.22 -3.56 -1.26
C GLU A 61 17.76 -2.18 -1.67
N THR A 62 16.88 -1.17 -1.67
CA THR A 62 17.27 0.21 -2.01
C THR A 62 18.22 0.80 -0.97
N SER A 63 17.99 0.53 0.32
CA SER A 63 18.85 0.96 1.42
C SER A 63 20.23 0.32 1.37
N SER A 64 20.30 -1.00 1.13
CA SER A 64 21.55 -1.72 0.89
C SER A 64 22.32 -1.12 -0.30
N ALA A 65 21.62 -0.84 -1.41
CA ALA A 65 22.24 -0.24 -2.60
C ALA A 65 22.81 1.17 -2.32
N GLU A 66 22.08 2.04 -1.61
CA GLU A 66 22.57 3.38 -1.22
C GLU A 66 23.84 3.28 -0.36
N ARG A 67 23.89 2.30 0.54
CA ARG A 67 25.02 2.03 1.43
C ARG A 67 26.15 1.23 0.76
N LYS A 68 26.03 0.89 -0.52
CA LYS A 68 26.97 0.04 -1.27
C LYS A 68 27.20 -1.33 -0.62
N GLN A 69 26.16 -1.90 -0.02
CA GLN A 69 26.15 -3.21 0.60
C GLN A 69 25.32 -4.19 -0.25
N ALA A 70 25.69 -5.47 -0.21
CA ALA A 70 24.89 -6.52 -0.85
C ALA A 70 23.61 -6.75 -0.04
N PHE A 71 22.46 -6.80 -0.72
CA PHE A 71 21.23 -7.27 -0.11
C PHE A 71 21.27 -8.79 -0.01
N THR A 72 21.12 -9.33 1.19
CA THR A 72 21.28 -10.77 1.49
C THR A 72 20.08 -11.39 2.19
N MET A 73 19.06 -10.57 2.54
CA MET A 73 17.89 -11.08 3.24
C MET A 73 17.00 -11.90 2.31
N THR A 74 16.57 -13.04 2.81
CA THR A 74 15.59 -13.94 2.21
C THR A 74 14.17 -13.45 2.48
N GLU A 75 13.21 -13.93 1.69
CA GLU A 75 11.78 -13.66 1.93
C GLU A 75 11.36 -14.10 3.34
N TYR A 76 11.85 -15.26 3.81
CA TYR A 76 11.60 -15.75 5.17
C TYR A 76 12.05 -14.74 6.23
N GLU A 77 13.24 -14.14 6.09
CA GLU A 77 13.74 -13.15 7.04
C GLU A 77 12.93 -11.84 6.96
N VAL A 78 12.44 -11.47 5.78
CA VAL A 78 11.54 -10.31 5.63
C VAL A 78 10.18 -10.58 6.29
N CYS A 79 9.62 -11.78 6.14
CA CYS A 79 8.40 -12.18 6.85
C CYS A 79 8.61 -12.18 8.37
N SER A 80 9.73 -12.73 8.85
CA SER A 80 10.05 -12.73 10.28
C SER A 80 10.23 -11.30 10.83
N LEU A 81 10.72 -10.36 10.02
CA LEU A 81 10.72 -8.94 10.40
C LEU A 81 9.30 -8.40 10.51
N LEU A 82 8.46 -8.67 9.52
CA LEU A 82 7.07 -8.21 9.48
C LEU A 82 6.27 -8.71 10.68
N ASP A 83 6.44 -9.98 11.08
CA ASP A 83 5.82 -10.58 12.26
C ASP A 83 6.25 -9.91 13.57
N GLY A 84 7.43 -9.31 13.58
CA GLY A 84 7.97 -8.56 14.73
C GLY A 84 7.52 -7.10 14.79
N LEU A 85 6.84 -6.59 13.77
CA LEU A 85 6.37 -5.20 13.73
C LEU A 85 5.04 -5.05 14.48
N THR A 86 4.88 -3.89 15.11
CA THR A 86 3.57 -3.46 15.60
C THR A 86 2.67 -3.04 14.45
N GLU A 87 1.35 -3.06 14.67
CA GLU A 87 0.37 -2.56 13.69
C GLU A 87 0.65 -1.12 13.27
N GLU A 88 1.03 -0.27 14.24
CA GLU A 88 1.36 1.14 13.99
C GLU A 88 2.63 1.30 13.15
N GLU A 89 3.66 0.48 13.36
CA GLU A 89 4.85 0.48 12.50
C GLU A 89 4.51 0.00 11.09
N GLY A 90 3.73 -1.08 10.95
CA GLY A 90 3.26 -1.57 9.65
C GLY A 90 2.48 -0.51 8.87
N GLN A 91 1.64 0.26 9.58
CA GLN A 91 0.88 1.36 9.01
C GLN A 91 1.80 2.52 8.59
N GLN A 92 2.77 2.89 9.41
CA GLN A 92 3.74 3.96 9.07
C GLN A 92 4.61 3.59 7.85
N ILE A 93 5.02 2.32 7.72
CA ILE A 93 5.73 1.83 6.53
C ILE A 93 4.86 1.99 5.29
N THR A 94 3.59 1.58 5.38
CA THR A 94 2.62 1.70 4.28
C THR A 94 2.46 3.16 3.86
N TYR A 95 2.33 4.09 4.81
CA TYR A 95 2.26 5.53 4.53
C TYR A 95 3.54 6.07 3.89
N ALA A 96 4.71 5.67 4.39
CA ALA A 96 5.98 6.07 3.78
C ALA A 96 6.09 5.60 2.33
N PHE A 97 5.68 4.37 2.04
CA PHE A 97 5.69 3.83 0.69
C PHE A 97 4.70 4.56 -0.23
N MET A 98 3.44 4.69 0.19
CA MET A 98 2.40 5.38 -0.60
C MET A 98 2.77 6.85 -0.84
N GLY A 99 3.29 7.55 0.17
CA GLY A 99 3.80 8.90 0.03
C GLY A 99 4.89 8.98 -1.04
N SER A 100 5.81 8.02 -1.07
CA SER A 100 6.85 7.98 -2.11
C SER A 100 6.33 7.78 -3.52
N VAL A 101 5.30 6.95 -3.70
CA VAL A 101 4.63 6.75 -4.99
C VAL A 101 3.98 8.07 -5.46
N LEU A 102 3.29 8.75 -4.54
CA LEU A 102 2.46 9.91 -4.85
C LEU A 102 3.22 11.25 -4.78
N GLY A 103 4.51 11.21 -4.42
CA GLY A 103 5.32 12.41 -4.23
C GLY A 103 4.91 13.26 -3.03
N ARG A 104 4.37 12.62 -1.98
CA ARG A 104 3.88 13.25 -0.75
C ARG A 104 4.67 12.78 0.49
N PRO A 105 4.74 13.62 1.55
CA PRO A 105 5.25 13.19 2.85
C PRO A 105 4.38 12.08 3.46
N ALA A 106 5.00 11.12 4.14
CA ALA A 106 4.30 10.05 4.85
C ALA A 106 3.26 10.58 5.86
N SER A 107 3.56 11.71 6.52
CA SER A 107 2.69 12.35 7.50
C SER A 107 1.37 12.87 6.94
N GLU A 108 1.28 13.12 5.63
CA GLU A 108 0.05 13.58 4.98
C GLU A 108 -0.84 12.43 4.50
N MET A 109 -0.33 11.19 4.53
CA MET A 109 -1.05 10.04 4.00
C MET A 109 -2.34 9.71 4.74
N PRO A 110 -2.43 9.75 6.09
CA PRO A 110 -3.68 9.43 6.78
C PRO A 110 -4.87 10.26 6.28
N ASP A 111 -4.67 11.57 6.16
CA ASP A 111 -5.69 12.51 5.69
C ASP A 111 -6.00 12.30 4.21
N PHE A 112 -4.97 12.10 3.39
CA PHE A 112 -5.16 11.81 1.97
C PHE A 112 -5.96 10.53 1.72
N LEU A 113 -5.72 9.47 2.50
CA LEU A 113 -6.47 8.22 2.39
C LEU A 113 -7.92 8.37 2.83
N LEU A 114 -8.19 9.18 3.86
CA LEU A 114 -9.55 9.53 4.26
C LEU A 114 -10.28 10.28 3.12
N GLU A 115 -9.62 11.22 2.44
CA GLU A 115 -10.19 11.92 1.29
C GLU A 115 -10.48 10.99 0.11
N ILE A 116 -9.55 10.07 -0.21
CA ILE A 116 -9.75 9.08 -1.28
C ILE A 116 -10.94 8.18 -0.94
N ARG A 117 -10.99 7.62 0.28
CA ARG A 117 -12.11 6.74 0.70
C ARG A 117 -13.46 7.46 0.62
N LYS A 118 -13.54 8.73 1.02
CA LYS A 118 -14.76 9.54 0.89
C LYS A 118 -15.16 9.72 -0.58
N LYS A 119 -14.23 10.11 -1.45
CA LYS A 119 -14.50 10.29 -2.89
C LYS A 119 -14.90 8.98 -3.57
N THR A 120 -14.28 7.86 -3.20
CA THR A 120 -14.64 6.54 -3.75
C THR A 120 -16.04 6.12 -3.29
N ALA A 121 -16.41 6.38 -2.03
CA ALA A 121 -17.76 6.13 -1.51
C ALA A 121 -18.83 6.98 -2.22
N GLU A 122 -18.54 8.26 -2.49
CA GLU A 122 -19.44 9.15 -3.24
C GLU A 122 -19.62 8.72 -4.71
N LEU A 123 -18.57 8.19 -5.34
CA LEU A 123 -18.62 7.69 -6.73
C LEU A 123 -19.26 6.31 -6.87
N THR A 124 -19.19 5.46 -5.85
CA THR A 124 -19.86 4.14 -5.83
C THR A 124 -21.30 4.22 -5.36
N ALA A 125 -21.69 5.28 -4.65
CA ALA A 125 -23.08 5.65 -4.37
C ALA A 125 -23.75 6.37 -5.56
N GLY A 126 -23.54 5.89 -6.79
CA GLY A 126 -24.31 6.31 -7.96
C GLY A 126 -25.83 6.22 -7.69
N PRO A 127 -26.67 7.03 -8.38
CA PRO A 127 -28.06 7.25 -8.01
C PRO A 127 -28.74 5.93 -7.73
N GLN A 128 -29.27 5.76 -6.51
CA GLN A 128 -30.21 4.67 -6.26
C GLN A 128 -31.25 4.75 -7.37
N PRO A 129 -31.56 3.64 -8.08
CA PRO A 129 -32.74 3.64 -8.91
C PRO A 129 -33.89 3.99 -7.97
N GLU A 130 -34.41 5.20 -8.10
CA GLU A 130 -35.68 5.58 -7.51
C GLU A 130 -36.67 4.50 -7.93
N ASP A 131 -37.41 3.99 -6.96
CA ASP A 131 -38.52 3.06 -7.14
C ASP A 131 -39.24 3.31 -8.46
N ALA A 132 -38.88 2.54 -9.50
CA ALA A 132 -39.71 2.35 -10.66
C ALA A 132 -40.84 1.45 -10.19
N GLY A 133 -41.82 2.09 -9.54
CA GLY A 133 -42.98 1.47 -8.96
C GLY A 133 -43.64 0.52 -9.96
N ASN A 134 -43.66 -0.74 -9.56
CA ASN A 134 -44.70 -1.74 -9.78
C ASN A 134 -45.20 -1.96 -11.23
N PRO A 135 -44.87 -3.09 -11.90
CA PRO A 135 -45.65 -3.52 -13.05
C PRO A 135 -47.07 -3.92 -12.60
N GLU A 136 -48.06 -3.29 -13.21
CA GLU A 136 -49.50 -3.54 -13.06
C GLU A 136 -49.81 -5.06 -13.19
N PRO A 137 -50.71 -5.64 -12.35
CA PRO A 137 -51.03 -7.05 -12.47
C PRO A 137 -51.80 -7.32 -13.76
N LEU A 138 -51.32 -8.29 -14.54
CA LEU A 138 -51.94 -8.77 -15.77
C LEU A 138 -53.42 -9.12 -15.55
N PRO A 139 -54.32 -8.79 -16.49
CA PRO A 139 -55.74 -9.15 -16.37
C PRO A 139 -55.88 -10.68 -16.42
N ALA A 140 -56.59 -11.22 -15.42
CA ALA A 140 -56.97 -12.62 -15.38
C ALA A 140 -57.85 -12.96 -16.61
N SER A 141 -57.46 -14.00 -17.33
CA SER A 141 -58.23 -14.61 -18.43
C SER A 141 -59.42 -15.41 -17.91
#